data_AF-A0A1Z5TML5-F1
#
_entry.id   AF-A0A1Z5TML5-F1
#
_cell.length_a   1.000
_cell.length_b   1.000
_cell.length_c   1.000
_cell.angle_alpha   90.00
_cell.angle_beta   90.00
_cell.angle_gamma   90.00
#
_symmetry.space_group_name_H-M   'P 1'
#
loop_
_entity.id
_entity.type
_entity.pdbx_description
1 polymer ?
#
loop_
_entity_poly.entity_id
_entity_poly.type
_entity_poly.pdbx_seq_one_letter_code
_entity_poly.pdbx_strand_id
1 'polypeptide(L)'
;MVKSTPWVPGGKSTQNNNMARAAIGQITSTASMAHNLQQCRTVVQKAVAGGAKALFLPEASDYIGSSPDETKSLATPALQSPFVQGLMESAKQHSLPISVGIHEPSDNPTSSRIKNSLIWISAQGELVHRYQKLHLFDLEIDNGPKMRESDVIEPGNAIEAPHPSP
;
A
#
# COMPACT_ATOMS: atom_id res chain seq x y z
N MET A 1 59.80 -17.54 14.79
CA MET A 1 59.03 -16.35 15.20
C MET A 1 58.85 -15.45 13.98
N VAL A 2 57.58 -15.20 13.65
CA VAL A 2 56.95 -14.17 12.78
C VAL A 2 57.70 -13.71 11.52
N LYS A 3 57.20 -14.12 10.34
CA LYS A 3 57.48 -13.47 9.05
C LYS A 3 56.40 -12.39 8.82
N SER A 4 56.82 -11.15 8.59
CA SER A 4 55.94 -10.02 8.25
C SER A 4 55.57 -10.06 6.76
N THR A 5 54.28 -10.16 6.45
CA THR A 5 53.74 -9.99 5.10
C THR A 5 53.62 -8.49 4.76
N PRO A 6 53.94 -8.04 3.54
CA PRO A 6 53.77 -6.64 3.16
C PRO A 6 52.29 -6.30 2.94
N TRP A 7 51.92 -5.08 3.31
CA TRP A 7 50.60 -4.50 3.06
C TRP A 7 50.38 -4.28 1.56
N VAL A 8 49.27 -4.80 1.02
CA VAL A 8 48.81 -4.54 -0.35
C VAL A 8 47.71 -3.48 -0.28
N PRO A 9 47.80 -2.35 -1.00
CA PRO A 9 46.71 -1.39 -1.04
C PRO A 9 45.48 -2.05 -1.66
N GLY A 10 44.38 -2.09 -0.92
CA GLY A 10 43.10 -2.58 -1.42
C GLY A 10 42.72 -1.83 -2.68
N GLY A 11 42.57 -2.54 -3.79
CA GLY A 11 42.00 -2.00 -5.02
C GLY A 11 40.65 -1.37 -4.72
N LYS A 12 40.37 -0.21 -5.33
CA LYS A 12 39.05 0.43 -5.26
C LYS A 12 38.00 -0.60 -5.68
N SER A 13 37.22 -1.11 -4.72
CA SER A 13 36.04 -1.88 -5.06
C SER A 13 35.11 -0.93 -5.80
N THR A 14 34.84 -1.23 -7.06
CA THR A 14 33.67 -0.67 -7.74
C THR A 14 32.45 -1.29 -7.08
N GLN A 15 32.03 -0.72 -5.94
CA GLN A 15 30.72 -0.98 -5.38
C GLN A 15 29.72 -0.57 -6.46
N ASN A 16 29.16 -1.55 -7.17
CA ASN A 16 27.94 -1.35 -7.94
C ASN A 16 26.89 -0.88 -6.94
N ASN A 17 26.65 0.42 -6.92
CA ASN A 17 25.69 1.04 -6.00
C ASN A 17 24.28 0.74 -6.53
N ASN A 18 23.88 -0.53 -6.43
CA ASN A 18 22.57 -1.04 -6.84
C ASN A 18 21.55 -0.76 -5.73
N MET A 19 21.51 0.49 -5.26
CA MET A 19 20.58 0.94 -4.23
C MET A 19 19.19 1.07 -4.84
N ALA A 20 18.27 0.18 -4.46
CA ALA A 20 16.86 0.30 -4.81
C ALA A 20 16.29 1.59 -4.18
N ARG A 21 15.68 2.44 -5.01
CA ARG A 21 15.03 3.68 -4.55
C ARG A 21 13.55 3.43 -4.38
N ALA A 22 13.03 3.55 -3.15
CA ALA A 22 11.60 3.54 -2.88
C ALA A 22 11.03 4.96 -2.94
N ALA A 23 9.80 5.10 -3.43
CA ALA A 23 9.00 6.31 -3.30
C ALA A 23 7.89 6.10 -2.26
N ILE A 24 7.72 7.07 -1.36
CA ILE A 24 6.61 7.10 -0.41
C ILE A 24 5.66 8.22 -0.84
N GLY A 25 4.45 7.84 -1.21
CA GLY A 25 3.40 8.74 -1.64
C GLY A 25 2.58 9.25 -0.47
N GLN A 26 2.15 10.50 -0.56
CA GLN A 26 1.13 11.07 0.31
C GLN A 26 0.05 11.71 -0.55
N ILE A 27 -1.21 11.40 -0.24
CA ILE A 27 -2.40 12.00 -0.85
C ILE A 27 -3.36 12.41 0.27
N THR A 28 -4.36 13.21 -0.08
CA THR A 28 -5.49 13.52 0.80
C THR A 28 -6.72 12.89 0.19
N SER A 29 -7.03 11.66 0.60
CA SER A 29 -8.18 10.91 0.07
C SER A 29 -9.49 11.59 0.42
N THR A 30 -10.43 11.54 -0.52
CA THR A 30 -11.81 12.01 -0.40
C THR A 30 -12.79 10.85 -0.59
N ALA A 31 -14.09 11.10 -0.56
CA ALA A 31 -15.08 10.09 -0.96
C ALA A 31 -15.05 9.75 -2.47
N SER A 32 -14.35 10.52 -3.31
CA SER A 32 -14.29 10.30 -4.75
C SER A 32 -13.09 9.45 -5.15
N MET A 33 -13.32 8.15 -5.41
CA MET A 33 -12.30 7.25 -5.95
C MET A 33 -11.63 7.76 -7.23
N ALA A 34 -12.40 8.42 -8.11
CA ALA A 34 -11.86 8.99 -9.35
C ALA A 34 -10.88 10.15 -9.07
N HIS A 35 -11.21 11.03 -8.13
CA HIS A 35 -10.32 12.09 -7.68
C HIS A 35 -9.04 11.52 -7.06
N ASN A 36 -9.19 10.54 -6.16
CA ASN A 36 -8.07 9.94 -5.44
C ASN A 36 -7.14 9.17 -6.40
N LEU A 37 -7.69 8.48 -7.40
CA LEU A 37 -6.91 7.86 -8.48
C LEU A 37 -6.07 8.89 -9.23
N GLN A 38 -6.62 10.07 -9.52
CA GLN A 38 -5.89 11.12 -10.21
C GLN A 38 -4.74 11.69 -9.36
N GLN A 39 -4.94 11.81 -8.04
CA GLN A 39 -3.85 12.15 -7.11
C GLN A 39 -2.77 11.05 -7.13
N CYS A 40 -3.16 9.77 -7.06
CA CYS A 40 -2.22 8.65 -7.11
C CYS A 40 -1.42 8.62 -8.42
N ARG A 41 -2.06 8.86 -9.58
CA ARG A 41 -1.38 8.96 -10.88
C ARG A 41 -0.34 10.07 -10.90
N THR A 42 -0.63 11.21 -10.29
CA THR A 42 0.34 12.30 -10.13
C THR A 42 1.54 11.86 -9.29
N VAL A 43 1.31 11.10 -8.21
CA VAL A 43 2.38 10.54 -7.36
C VAL A 43 3.20 9.48 -8.12
N VAL A 44 2.55 8.61 -8.90
CA VAL A 44 3.22 7.62 -9.77
C VAL A 44 4.17 8.30 -10.74
N GLN A 45 3.72 9.34 -11.45
CA GLN A 45 4.57 10.08 -12.38
C GLN A 45 5.80 10.68 -11.70
N LYS A 46 5.64 11.24 -10.49
CA LYS A 46 6.76 11.77 -9.70
C LYS A 46 7.72 10.68 -9.26
N ALA A 47 7.21 9.52 -8.82
CA ALA A 47 8.02 8.38 -8.43
C ALA A 47 8.87 7.85 -9.60
N VAL A 48 8.26 7.73 -10.79
CA VAL A 48 8.94 7.32 -12.02
C VAL A 48 10.02 8.33 -12.41
N ALA A 49 9.70 9.64 -12.41
CA ALA A 49 10.68 10.69 -12.69
C ALA A 49 11.84 10.69 -11.68
N GLY A 50 11.56 10.29 -10.43
CA GLY A 50 12.55 10.11 -9.38
C GLY A 50 13.38 8.82 -9.50
N GLY A 51 13.10 7.94 -10.48
CA GLY A 51 13.80 6.67 -10.67
C GLY A 51 13.47 5.62 -9.61
N ALA A 52 12.28 5.69 -9.01
CA ALA A 52 11.84 4.72 -8.02
C ALA A 52 11.68 3.31 -8.61
N LYS A 53 11.92 2.30 -7.78
CA LYS A 53 11.73 0.87 -8.09
C LYS A 53 10.45 0.29 -7.49
N ALA A 54 9.86 0.99 -6.53
CA ALA A 54 8.54 0.72 -5.98
C ALA A 54 7.93 2.01 -5.43
N LEU A 55 6.59 2.09 -5.46
CA LEU A 55 5.82 3.16 -4.83
C LEU A 55 4.96 2.58 -3.70
N PHE A 56 4.99 3.23 -2.55
CA PHE A 56 4.13 2.92 -1.41
C PHE A 56 3.14 4.06 -1.21
N LEU A 57 1.86 3.77 -1.39
CA LEU A 57 0.76 4.68 -1.14
C LEU A 57 0.14 4.43 0.25
N PRO A 58 -0.53 5.43 0.84
CA PRO A 58 -1.09 5.31 2.19
C PRO A 58 -2.22 4.28 2.34
N GLU A 59 -2.61 4.05 3.58
CA GLU A 59 -3.90 3.46 3.97
C GLU A 59 -5.07 4.30 3.40
N ALA A 60 -6.21 3.66 3.12
CA ALA A 60 -7.43 4.32 2.65
C ALA A 60 -7.20 5.25 1.44
N SER A 61 -6.36 4.81 0.50
CA SER A 61 -6.04 5.60 -0.70
C SER A 61 -7.17 5.60 -1.73
N ASP A 62 -8.05 4.60 -1.67
CA ASP A 62 -9.21 4.49 -2.54
C ASP A 62 -10.27 5.52 -2.20
N TYR A 63 -10.66 5.64 -0.92
CA TYR A 63 -11.57 6.67 -0.42
C TYR A 63 -11.53 6.81 1.11
N ILE A 64 -12.01 7.98 1.57
CA ILE A 64 -12.42 8.21 2.95
C ILE A 64 -13.86 8.73 2.90
N GLY A 65 -14.81 7.92 3.41
CA GLY A 65 -16.22 8.30 3.51
C GLY A 65 -16.48 9.25 4.68
N SER A 66 -17.58 9.99 4.58
CA SER A 66 -18.04 10.94 5.60
C SER A 66 -18.82 10.26 6.73
N SER A 67 -19.25 9.02 6.53
CA SER A 67 -19.95 8.19 7.50
C SER A 67 -19.61 6.70 7.33
N PRO A 68 -19.88 5.85 8.34
CA PRO A 68 -19.76 4.40 8.20
C PRO A 68 -20.60 3.82 7.04
N ASP A 69 -21.82 4.32 6.85
CA ASP A 69 -22.72 3.86 5.78
C ASP A 69 -22.19 4.23 4.39
N GLU A 70 -21.66 5.46 4.22
CA GLU A 70 -20.99 5.87 2.98
C GLU A 70 -19.70 5.07 2.76
N THR A 71 -18.93 4.86 3.82
CA THR A 71 -17.71 4.05 3.77
C THR A 71 -18.01 2.62 3.31
N LYS A 72 -19.11 2.04 3.79
CA LYS A 72 -19.56 0.71 3.37
C LYS A 72 -20.07 0.71 1.92
N SER A 73 -20.85 1.71 1.52
CA SER A 73 -21.49 1.73 0.19
C SER A 73 -20.49 1.92 -0.95
N LEU A 74 -19.33 2.52 -0.68
CA LEU A 74 -18.25 2.69 -1.64
C LEU A 74 -17.38 1.43 -1.80
N ALA A 75 -17.40 0.49 -0.84
CA ALA A 75 -16.54 -0.68 -0.85
C ALA A 75 -16.83 -1.57 -2.06
N THR A 76 -15.82 -1.79 -2.89
CA THR A 76 -15.93 -2.58 -4.13
C THR A 76 -14.85 -3.66 -4.13
N PRO A 77 -15.11 -4.89 -4.62
CA PRO A 77 -14.07 -5.91 -4.75
C PRO A 77 -12.86 -5.35 -5.52
N ALA A 78 -11.63 -5.60 -5.05
CA ALA A 78 -10.44 -4.94 -5.58
C ALA A 78 -10.33 -5.02 -7.12
N LEU A 79 -10.56 -6.19 -7.73
CA LEU A 79 -10.46 -6.36 -9.19
C LEU A 79 -11.60 -5.69 -9.98
N GLN A 80 -12.67 -5.28 -9.31
CA GLN A 80 -13.82 -4.57 -9.89
C GLN A 80 -13.77 -3.06 -9.58
N SER A 81 -12.89 -2.63 -8.67
CA SER A 81 -12.74 -1.23 -8.30
C SER A 81 -12.07 -0.44 -9.42
N PRO A 82 -12.71 0.63 -9.96
CA PRO A 82 -12.09 1.49 -10.97
C PRO A 82 -10.79 2.15 -10.47
N PHE A 83 -10.69 2.41 -9.16
CA PHE A 83 -9.47 2.92 -8.53
C PHE A 83 -8.32 1.91 -8.66
N VAL A 84 -8.54 0.66 -8.27
CA VAL A 84 -7.52 -0.39 -8.32
C VAL A 84 -7.15 -0.72 -9.77
N GLN A 85 -8.14 -0.82 -10.67
CA GLN A 85 -7.89 -1.04 -12.10
C GLN A 85 -7.04 0.08 -12.71
N GLY A 86 -7.31 1.35 -12.35
CA GLY A 86 -6.51 2.48 -12.79
C GLY A 86 -5.07 2.47 -12.26
N LEU A 87 -4.86 1.97 -11.03
CA LEU A 87 -3.51 1.74 -10.49
C LEU A 87 -2.80 0.56 -11.15
N MET A 88 -3.50 -0.53 -11.46
CA MET A 88 -2.98 -1.67 -12.22
C MET A 88 -2.48 -1.22 -13.61
N GLU A 89 -3.28 -0.41 -14.31
CA GLU A 89 -2.88 0.20 -15.57
C GLU A 89 -1.64 1.09 -15.41
N SER A 90 -1.62 1.95 -14.38
CA SER A 90 -0.50 2.86 -14.12
C SER A 90 0.80 2.10 -13.79
N ALA A 91 0.70 1.06 -12.97
CA ALA A 91 1.82 0.20 -12.60
C ALA A 91 2.43 -0.49 -13.84
N LYS A 92 1.57 -1.04 -14.71
CA LYS A 92 1.97 -1.65 -15.98
C LYS A 92 2.62 -0.66 -16.93
N GLN A 93 1.97 0.48 -17.15
CA GLN A 93 2.44 1.52 -18.06
C GLN A 93 3.85 2.02 -17.69
N HIS A 94 4.11 2.14 -16.39
CA HIS A 94 5.38 2.68 -15.89
C HIS A 94 6.37 1.62 -15.43
N SER A 95 6.02 0.33 -15.52
CA SER A 95 6.81 -0.78 -14.96
C SER A 95 7.22 -0.53 -13.49
N LEU A 96 6.29 0.03 -12.71
CA LEU A 96 6.50 0.45 -11.32
C LEU A 96 5.52 -0.32 -10.42
N PRO A 97 6.01 -1.27 -9.60
CA PRO A 97 5.18 -1.91 -8.57
C PRO A 97 4.63 -0.89 -7.57
N ILE A 98 3.39 -1.12 -7.12
CA ILE A 98 2.66 -0.21 -6.22
C ILE A 98 2.10 -1.00 -5.04
N SER A 99 2.44 -0.57 -3.83
CA SER A 99 1.75 -0.95 -2.59
C SER A 99 0.71 0.11 -2.27
N VAL A 100 -0.52 -0.29 -1.93
CA VAL A 100 -1.60 0.65 -1.62
C VAL A 100 -2.61 0.06 -0.65
N GLY A 101 -3.04 0.85 0.33
CA GLY A 101 -4.13 0.47 1.23
C GLY A 101 -5.49 0.84 0.64
N ILE A 102 -6.42 -0.10 0.68
CA ILE A 102 -7.77 0.00 0.12
C ILE A 102 -8.81 -0.63 1.06
N HIS A 103 -10.07 -0.35 0.79
CA HIS A 103 -11.20 -1.03 1.39
C HIS A 103 -11.76 -2.10 0.45
N GLU A 104 -12.13 -3.25 1.00
CA GLU A 104 -12.79 -4.34 0.26
C GLU A 104 -14.07 -4.77 0.99
N PRO A 105 -15.11 -5.25 0.29
CA PRO A 105 -16.27 -5.83 0.96
C PRO A 105 -15.89 -7.06 1.77
N SER A 106 -16.65 -7.33 2.83
CA SER A 106 -16.58 -8.59 3.59
C SER A 106 -16.93 -9.78 2.68
N ASP A 107 -16.29 -10.93 2.92
CA ASP A 107 -16.65 -12.19 2.22
C ASP A 107 -17.98 -12.74 2.74
N ASN A 108 -18.39 -12.37 3.96
CA ASN A 108 -19.72 -12.66 4.47
C ASN A 108 -20.71 -11.61 3.94
N PRO A 109 -21.68 -11.99 3.08
CA PRO A 109 -22.64 -11.07 2.48
C PRO A 109 -23.62 -10.46 3.49
N THR A 110 -23.74 -11.04 4.68
CA THR A 110 -24.59 -10.52 5.77
C THR A 110 -23.84 -9.58 6.72
N SER A 111 -22.54 -9.39 6.53
CA SER A 111 -21.73 -8.52 7.38
C SER A 111 -22.09 -7.04 7.21
N SER A 112 -22.10 -6.32 8.33
CA SER A 112 -22.15 -4.85 8.33
C SER A 112 -20.78 -4.22 8.08
N ARG A 113 -19.71 -5.00 8.15
CA ARG A 113 -18.31 -4.53 8.12
C ARG A 113 -17.65 -4.74 6.76
N ILE A 114 -16.56 -4.03 6.56
CA ILE A 114 -15.69 -4.12 5.39
C ILE A 114 -14.26 -4.46 5.82
N LYS A 115 -13.40 -4.77 4.87
CA LYS A 115 -11.99 -5.09 5.10
C LYS A 115 -11.14 -3.86 4.86
N ASN A 116 -10.06 -3.74 5.62
CA ASN A 116 -8.96 -2.83 5.35
C ASN A 116 -7.77 -3.67 4.87
N SER A 117 -7.42 -3.53 3.60
CA SER A 117 -6.47 -4.37 2.90
C SER A 117 -5.30 -3.56 2.35
N LEU A 118 -4.08 -4.01 2.60
CA LEU A 118 -2.89 -3.61 1.86
C LEU A 118 -2.71 -4.55 0.67
N ILE A 119 -2.71 -4.02 -0.55
CA ILE A 119 -2.47 -4.80 -1.76
C ILE A 119 -1.13 -4.44 -2.41
N TRP A 120 -0.54 -5.40 -3.12
CA TRP A 120 0.64 -5.20 -3.96
C TRP A 120 0.30 -5.46 -5.42
N ILE A 121 0.49 -4.43 -6.24
CA ILE A 121 0.35 -4.47 -7.69
C ILE A 121 1.75 -4.59 -8.30
N SER A 122 1.96 -5.61 -9.13
CA SER A 122 3.23 -5.88 -9.81
C SER A 122 3.53 -4.85 -10.91
N ALA A 123 4.77 -4.84 -11.40
CA ALA A 123 5.16 -4.03 -12.55
C ALA A 123 4.43 -4.41 -13.85
N GLN A 124 3.78 -5.58 -13.88
CA GLN A 124 2.95 -6.06 -14.99
C GLN A 124 1.49 -5.61 -14.85
N GLY A 125 1.15 -4.94 -13.75
CA GLY A 125 -0.21 -4.51 -13.44
C GLY A 125 -1.09 -5.61 -12.84
N GLU A 126 -0.49 -6.60 -12.17
CA GLU A 126 -1.23 -7.72 -11.56
C GLU A 126 -1.28 -7.55 -10.05
N LEU A 127 -2.44 -7.81 -9.43
CA LEU A 127 -2.54 -7.88 -7.97
C LEU A 127 -1.97 -9.24 -7.51
N VAL A 128 -0.79 -9.22 -6.90
CA VAL A 128 -0.02 -10.45 -6.57
C VAL A 128 0.15 -10.70 -5.07
N HIS A 129 -0.20 -9.74 -4.22
CA HIS A 129 -0.19 -9.93 -2.76
C HIS A 129 -1.30 -9.10 -2.10
N ARG A 130 -1.84 -9.60 -0.99
CA ARG A 130 -2.86 -8.96 -0.17
C ARG A 130 -2.59 -9.28 1.29
N TYR A 131 -2.70 -8.27 2.15
CA TYR A 131 -2.68 -8.40 3.61
C TYR A 131 -3.90 -7.65 4.17
N GLN A 132 -4.70 -8.32 4.99
CA GLN A 132 -5.82 -7.68 5.70
C GLN A 132 -5.38 -7.25 7.10
N LYS A 133 -5.69 -6.01 7.48
CA LYS A 133 -5.32 -5.41 8.77
C LYS A 133 -5.76 -6.30 9.94
N LEU A 134 -4.80 -6.83 10.69
CA LEU A 134 -5.05 -7.73 11.82
C LEU A 134 -5.51 -7.00 13.08
N HIS A 135 -4.84 -5.89 13.38
CA HIS A 135 -5.04 -5.14 14.61
C HIS A 135 -5.82 -3.87 14.29
N LEU A 136 -7.05 -3.80 14.79
CA LEU A 136 -7.93 -2.66 14.60
C LEU A 136 -7.75 -1.66 15.74
N PHE A 137 -8.00 -0.40 15.44
CA PHE A 137 -7.90 0.70 16.38
C PHE A 137 -9.23 0.90 17.13
N ASP A 138 -9.26 0.43 18.37
CA ASP A 138 -10.35 0.72 19.30
C ASP A 138 -9.78 1.50 20.51
N LEU A 139 -10.36 2.67 20.77
CA LEU A 139 -9.99 3.57 21.85
C LEU A 139 -11.25 4.02 22.60
N GLU A 140 -11.25 3.81 23.91
CA GLU A 140 -12.26 4.33 24.82
C GLU A 140 -11.54 5.01 25.99
N ILE A 141 -11.72 6.33 26.11
CA ILE A 141 -11.17 7.14 27.20
C ILE A 141 -12.33 7.66 28.04
N ASP A 142 -12.27 7.49 29.36
CA ASP A 142 -13.25 8.07 30.29
C ASP A 142 -13.33 9.58 30.12
N ASN A 143 -14.54 10.10 29.86
CA ASN A 143 -14.80 11.51 29.51
C ASN A 143 -14.00 12.02 28.28
N GLY A 144 -13.53 11.12 27.42
CA GLY A 144 -12.73 11.42 26.24
C GLY A 144 -13.33 10.86 24.94
N PRO A 145 -12.56 10.88 23.84
CA PRO A 145 -13.02 10.36 22.57
C PRO A 145 -13.24 8.84 22.64
N LYS A 146 -14.30 8.39 21.97
CA LYS A 146 -14.57 6.98 21.70
C LYS A 146 -14.42 6.76 20.21
N MET A 147 -13.53 5.86 19.82
CA MET A 147 -13.32 5.44 18.43
C MET A 147 -13.26 3.93 18.40
N ARG A 148 -14.08 3.30 17.57
CA ARG A 148 -14.12 1.84 17.43
C ARG A 148 -14.06 1.50 15.96
N GLU A 149 -12.85 1.30 15.44
CA GLU A 149 -12.65 0.84 14.06
C GLU A 149 -13.33 -0.52 13.86
N SER A 150 -13.36 -1.36 14.91
CA SER A 150 -13.96 -2.70 14.86
C SER A 150 -15.47 -2.76 14.61
N ASP A 151 -16.17 -1.62 14.76
CA ASP A 151 -17.60 -1.49 14.43
C ASP A 151 -17.82 -1.49 12.90
N VAL A 152 -16.82 -1.05 12.12
CA VAL A 152 -16.90 -0.86 10.66
C VAL A 152 -15.95 -1.79 9.90
N ILE A 153 -14.79 -2.11 10.48
CA ILE A 153 -13.76 -2.93 9.85
C ILE A 153 -13.71 -4.32 10.50
N GLU A 154 -13.61 -5.37 9.68
CA GLU A 154 -13.33 -6.72 10.17
C GLU A 154 -11.82 -7.01 10.21
N PRO A 155 -11.32 -7.61 11.32
CA PRO A 155 -9.90 -7.92 11.43
C PRO A 155 -9.54 -9.06 10.48
N GLY A 156 -8.33 -9.01 9.93
CA GLY A 156 -7.74 -10.14 9.24
C GLY A 156 -7.52 -11.32 10.19
N ASN A 157 -7.21 -12.49 9.63
CA ASN A 157 -7.09 -13.75 10.36
C ASN A 157 -5.71 -14.43 10.26
N ALA A 158 -4.77 -13.86 9.52
CA ALA A 158 -3.45 -14.44 9.29
C ALA A 158 -2.34 -13.38 9.15
N ILE A 159 -1.15 -13.72 9.66
CA ILE A 159 0.08 -13.01 9.32
C ILE A 159 0.63 -13.62 8.04
N GLU A 160 0.76 -12.81 7.00
CA GLU A 160 1.32 -13.25 5.72
C GLU A 160 2.86 -13.27 5.77
N ALA A 161 3.47 -14.14 4.97
CA ALA A 161 4.92 -14.14 4.80
C ALA A 161 5.38 -12.82 4.14
N PRO A 162 6.60 -12.33 4.43
CA PRO A 162 7.12 -11.14 3.76
C PRO A 162 7.09 -11.27 2.22
N HIS A 163 6.46 -10.31 1.55
CA HIS A 163 6.42 -10.26 0.09
C HIS A 163 7.73 -9.69 -0.48
N PRO A 164 8.38 -10.36 -1.45
CA PRO A 164 9.56 -9.81 -2.11
C PRO A 164 9.26 -8.51 -2.84
N SER A 165 10.03 -7.46 -2.55
CA SER A 165 9.99 -6.18 -3.28
C SER A 165 11.38 -5.82 -3.83
N PRO A 166 11.46 -5.04 -4.93
CA PRO A 166 12.72 -4.71 -5.60
C PRO A 166 13.73 -3.90 -4.76
#